data_AF-A0A2V8UNQ0-F1
#
_entry.id   AF-A0A2V8UNQ0-F1
#
_cell.length_a   1.000
_cell.length_b   1.000
_cell.length_c   1.000
_cell.angle_alpha   90.00
_cell.angle_beta   90.00
_cell.angle_gamma   90.00
#
_symmetry.space_group_name_H-M   'P 1'
#
loop_
_entity.id
_entity.type
_entity.pdbx_description
1 polymer ?
#
loop_
_entity_poly.entity_id
_entity_poly.type
_entity_poly.pdbx_seq_one_letter_code
_entity_poly.pdbx_strand_id
1 'polypeptide(L)'
;MKCDEVTKAIPYYYYGELPPDTEDAVEQHLVDCPPCQQECERQRALAVALDAAEVEAPPYLLSQCRHELARAIYREETPAVHHASTDHWRWFREALGSLRLGIRFRQPVGALTLVALGFFAARFVGIWPGTASLASAIPDGIVSSIHSIQPDHQGRVQISLDETRRRVVSGRLDDQNIQRLLLVATREQDNPGVRVESVELLKDRGGSSEIRSALVASVMHDPNPGVRLKALEGLKDFSSDGEVRKLLAQVLLKDENSGVRIQAIDLLVKHQDSTTVGVLQSLVNREENSYIRMQCQNALQAMNASVGTY
;
A
#
# COMPACT_ATOMS: atom_id res chain seq x y z
N MET A 1 -20.68 47.16 18.48
CA MET A 1 -21.18 46.27 17.41
C MET A 1 -22.70 46.29 17.39
N LYS A 2 -23.32 45.90 16.26
CA LYS A 2 -24.78 45.70 16.18
C LYS A 2 -25.14 44.28 16.63
N CYS A 3 -26.36 44.09 17.14
CA CYS A 3 -26.84 42.78 17.61
C CYS A 3 -26.79 41.70 16.51
N ASP A 4 -27.07 42.06 15.24
CA ASP A 4 -27.03 41.13 14.10
C ASP A 4 -25.60 40.64 13.79
N GLU A 5 -24.59 41.48 14.03
CA GLU A 5 -23.19 41.12 13.85
C GLU A 5 -22.73 40.19 14.99
N VAL A 6 -23.12 40.50 16.22
CA VAL A 6 -22.79 39.68 17.39
C VAL A 6 -23.46 38.32 17.31
N THR A 7 -24.72 38.25 16.90
CA THR A 7 -25.45 36.97 16.73
C THR A 7 -24.72 36.01 15.78
N LYS A 8 -24.13 36.54 14.69
CA LYS A 8 -23.33 35.75 13.74
C LYS A 8 -21.96 35.38 14.29
N ALA A 9 -21.42 36.19 15.20
CA ALA A 9 -20.11 35.96 15.81
C ALA A 9 -20.15 34.98 17.00
N ILE A 10 -21.30 34.80 17.66
CA ILE A 10 -21.46 33.94 18.86
C ILE A 10 -20.93 32.50 18.67
N PRO A 11 -21.19 31.79 17.55
CA PRO A 11 -20.62 30.45 17.35
C PRO A 11 -19.08 30.46 17.33
N TYR A 12 -18.48 31.42 16.63
CA TYR A 12 -17.03 31.56 16.54
C TYR A 12 -16.41 31.99 17.88
N TYR A 13 -17.10 32.83 18.65
CA TYR A 13 -16.72 33.20 20.01
C TYR A 13 -16.67 31.97 20.92
N TYR A 14 -17.68 31.10 20.85
CA TYR A 14 -17.74 29.88 21.67
C TYR A 14 -16.57 28.92 21.38
N TYR A 15 -16.17 28.78 20.11
CA TYR A 15 -15.06 27.91 19.70
C TYR A 15 -13.68 28.59 19.72
N GLY A 16 -13.59 29.87 20.13
CA GLY A 16 -12.32 30.61 20.17
C GLY A 16 -11.71 30.88 18.79
N GLU A 17 -12.54 30.96 17.75
CA GLU A 17 -12.13 31.19 16.36
C GLU A 17 -12.16 32.67 15.96
N LEU A 18 -12.51 33.57 16.88
CA LEU A 18 -12.54 35.00 16.62
C LEU A 18 -11.15 35.63 16.75
N PRO A 19 -10.79 36.58 15.86
CA PRO A 19 -9.67 37.48 16.08
C PRO A 19 -9.80 38.26 17.40
N PRO A 20 -8.69 38.57 18.10
CA PRO A 20 -8.71 39.24 19.41
C PRO A 20 -9.52 40.53 19.43
N ASP A 21 -9.36 41.38 18.40
CA ASP A 21 -10.07 42.66 18.29
C ASP A 21 -11.60 42.49 18.21
N THR A 22 -12.07 41.38 17.62
CA THR A 22 -13.49 41.07 17.48
C THR A 22 -14.06 40.35 18.69
N GLU A 23 -13.22 39.57 19.39
CA GLU A 23 -13.56 38.94 20.65
C GLU A 23 -13.85 40.00 21.72
N ASP A 24 -12.93 40.95 21.91
CA ASP A 24 -13.10 42.08 22.84
C ASP A 24 -14.38 42.89 22.55
N ALA A 25 -14.69 43.11 21.27
CA ALA A 25 -15.87 43.86 20.86
C ALA A 25 -17.19 43.10 21.09
N VAL A 26 -17.15 41.76 20.99
CA VAL A 26 -18.28 40.87 21.33
C VAL A 26 -18.47 40.84 22.84
N GLU A 27 -17.40 40.72 23.63
CA GLU A 27 -17.47 40.72 25.09
C GLU A 27 -18.06 42.01 25.65
N GLN A 28 -17.58 43.16 25.15
CA GLN A 28 -18.14 44.46 25.51
C GLN A 28 -19.63 44.57 25.17
N HIS A 29 -20.06 44.05 24.02
CA HIS A 29 -21.47 44.06 23.65
C HIS A 29 -22.32 43.12 24.50
N LEU A 30 -21.77 41.96 24.88
CA LEU A 30 -22.46 40.99 25.72
C LEU A 30 -22.72 41.55 27.11
N VAL A 31 -21.88 42.43 27.67
CA VAL A 31 -22.14 43.08 28.97
C VAL A 31 -23.43 43.91 28.95
N ASP A 32 -23.67 44.67 27.88
CA ASP A 32 -24.74 45.67 27.82
C ASP A 32 -26.02 45.17 27.12
N CYS A 33 -26.02 43.97 26.54
CA CYS A 33 -27.10 43.50 25.67
C CYS A 33 -27.71 42.15 26.14
N PRO A 34 -28.78 42.19 26.96
CA PRO A 34 -29.51 40.99 27.41
C PRO A 34 -29.96 40.02 26.31
N PRO A 35 -30.47 40.45 25.14
CA PRO A 35 -30.86 39.49 24.10
C PRO A 35 -29.66 38.75 23.47
N CYS A 36 -28.49 39.38 23.38
CA CYS A 36 -27.28 38.70 22.89
C CYS A 36 -26.69 37.76 23.94
N GLN A 37 -26.83 38.07 25.23
CA GLN A 37 -26.49 37.13 26.32
C GLN A 37 -27.32 35.85 26.23
N GLN A 38 -28.64 35.99 26.05
CA GLN A 38 -29.54 34.84 25.92
C GLN A 38 -29.19 33.95 24.72
N GLU A 39 -28.77 34.56 23.61
CA GLU A 39 -28.35 33.82 22.42
C GLU A 39 -27.01 33.08 22.64
N CYS A 40 -26.09 33.68 23.39
CA CYS A 40 -24.83 33.04 23.79
C CYS A 40 -25.08 31.85 24.73
N GLU A 41 -25.98 31.99 25.69
CA GLU A 41 -26.44 30.90 26.55
C GLU A 41 -27.11 29.78 25.76
N ARG A 42 -27.92 30.12 24.75
CA ARG A 42 -28.55 29.16 23.84
C ARG A 42 -27.51 28.35 23.07
N GLN A 43 -26.44 28.99 22.59
CA GLN A 43 -25.34 28.29 21.94
C GLN A 43 -24.59 27.36 22.90
N ARG A 44 -24.28 27.83 24.10
CA ARG A 44 -23.63 26.99 25.12
C ARG A 44 -24.48 25.75 25.47
N ALA A 45 -25.80 25.93 25.63
CA ALA A 45 -26.71 24.83 25.90
C ALA A 45 -26.77 23.81 24.74
N LEU A 46 -26.74 24.29 23.50
CA LEU A 46 -26.68 23.43 22.31
C LEU A 46 -25.38 22.64 22.24
N ALA A 47 -24.24 23.29 22.45
CA ALA A 47 -22.93 22.64 22.42
C ALA A 47 -22.82 21.54 23.49
N VAL A 48 -23.25 21.82 24.72
CA VAL A 48 -23.29 20.81 25.80
C VAL A 48 -24.19 19.62 25.43
N ALA A 49 -25.33 19.87 24.78
CA ALA A 49 -26.22 18.80 24.34
C ALA A 49 -25.61 17.95 23.21
N LEU A 50 -24.78 18.54 22.34
CA LEU A 50 -24.06 17.83 21.28
C LEU A 50 -22.88 17.03 21.82
N ASP A 51 -22.11 17.59 22.74
CA ASP A 51 -20.99 16.89 23.39
C ASP A 51 -21.48 15.71 24.24
N ALA A 52 -22.61 15.87 24.94
CA ALA A 52 -23.23 14.77 25.68
C ALA A 52 -23.80 13.68 24.76
N ALA A 53 -24.08 14.01 23.50
CA ALA A 53 -24.50 13.07 22.48
C ALA A 53 -23.30 12.46 21.75
N GLU A 54 -22.23 12.08 22.49
CA GLU A 54 -21.12 11.28 21.96
C GLU A 54 -21.66 10.06 21.21
N VAL A 55 -21.71 10.18 19.89
CA VAL A 55 -22.08 9.09 19.01
C VAL A 55 -20.85 8.20 18.89
N GLU A 56 -20.81 7.12 19.67
CA GLU A 56 -19.90 6.02 19.38
C GLU A 56 -20.21 5.51 17.97
N ALA A 57 -19.43 5.97 17.00
CA ALA A 57 -19.59 5.57 15.62
C ALA A 57 -19.34 4.06 15.52
N PRO A 58 -20.29 3.27 15.01
CA PRO A 58 -20.07 1.86 14.79
C PRO A 58 -18.79 1.60 14.00
N PRO A 59 -17.94 0.63 14.39
CA PRO A 59 -16.66 0.38 13.71
C PRO A 59 -16.79 0.12 12.20
N TYR A 60 -17.96 -0.34 11.74
CA TYR A 60 -18.25 -0.58 10.32
C TYR A 60 -18.51 0.69 9.50
N LEU A 61 -18.85 1.82 10.13
CA LEU A 61 -19.11 3.06 9.41
C LEU A 61 -17.84 3.63 8.78
N LEU A 62 -16.70 3.54 9.47
CA LEU A 62 -15.41 3.95 8.91
C LEU A 62 -14.99 3.09 7.71
N SER A 63 -15.20 1.77 7.78
CA SER A 63 -14.89 0.89 6.64
C SER A 63 -15.83 1.15 5.46
N GLN A 64 -17.11 1.41 5.72
CA GLN A 64 -18.09 1.77 4.70
C GLN A 64 -17.75 3.11 4.02
N CYS A 65 -17.45 4.16 4.79
CA CYS A 65 -17.05 5.46 4.25
C CYS A 65 -15.80 5.36 3.37
N ARG A 66 -14.78 4.58 3.80
CA ARG A 66 -13.59 4.32 2.99
C ARG A 66 -13.93 3.61 1.68
N HIS A 67 -14.82 2.63 1.73
CA HIS A 67 -15.25 1.90 0.54
C HIS A 67 -16.08 2.77 -0.42
N GLU A 68 -16.93 3.65 0.11
CA GLU A 68 -17.70 4.62 -0.67
C GLU A 68 -16.81 5.67 -1.34
N LEU A 69 -15.84 6.22 -0.61
CA LEU A 69 -14.86 7.17 -1.15
C LEU A 69 -14.03 6.52 -2.27
N ALA A 70 -13.52 5.30 -2.05
CA ALA A 70 -12.77 4.57 -3.07
C ALA A 70 -13.59 4.34 -4.35
N ARG A 71 -14.89 4.04 -4.22
CA ARG A 71 -15.80 3.90 -5.36
C ARG A 71 -16.06 5.24 -6.07
N ALA A 72 -16.16 6.34 -5.33
CA ALA A 72 -16.37 7.66 -5.91
C ALA A 72 -15.15 8.11 -6.74
N ILE A 73 -13.95 7.95 -6.18
CA ILE A 73 -12.68 8.24 -6.88
C ILE A 73 -12.58 7.40 -8.17
N TYR A 74 -12.89 6.10 -8.09
CA TYR A 74 -12.86 5.23 -9.27
C TYR A 74 -13.87 5.64 -10.37
N ARG A 75 -15.02 6.20 -9.99
CA ARG A 75 -16.01 6.74 -10.95
C ARG A 75 -15.57 8.04 -11.59
N GLU A 76 -14.85 8.90 -10.87
CA GLU A 76 -14.30 10.15 -11.44
C GLU A 76 -13.08 9.89 -12.32
N GLU A 77 -12.26 8.89 -11.97
CA GLU A 77 -11.08 8.49 -12.75
C GLU A 77 -11.42 7.70 -14.03
N THR A 78 -12.67 7.26 -14.19
CA THR A 78 -13.16 6.66 -15.43
C THR A 78 -13.94 7.70 -16.24
N PRO A 79 -13.28 8.52 -17.10
CA PRO A 79 -14.02 9.32 -18.06
C PRO A 79 -14.87 8.36 -18.88
N ALA A 80 -16.18 8.62 -18.95
CA ALA A 80 -17.14 7.81 -19.68
C ALA A 80 -16.56 7.47 -21.06
N VAL A 81 -16.08 6.24 -21.22
CA VAL A 81 -15.60 5.74 -22.49
C VAL A 81 -16.84 5.63 -23.37
N HIS A 82 -17.11 6.67 -24.14
CA HIS A 82 -17.98 6.56 -25.30
C HIS A 82 -17.43 5.40 -26.12
N HIS A 83 -18.15 4.28 -26.13
CA HIS A 83 -17.85 3.10 -26.93
C HIS A 83 -17.86 3.45 -28.43
N ALA A 84 -16.74 3.98 -28.94
CA ALA A 84 -16.46 4.13 -30.36
C ALA A 84 -15.94 2.81 -30.98
N SER A 85 -16.41 1.66 -30.49
CA SER A 85 -15.91 0.33 -30.88
C SER A 85 -16.88 -0.44 -31.78
N THR A 86 -17.59 0.24 -32.69
CA THR A 86 -18.55 -0.42 -33.60
C THR A 86 -18.35 -0.18 -35.09
N ASP A 87 -17.18 0.30 -35.55
CA ASP A 87 -16.94 0.46 -37.00
C ASP A 87 -16.05 -0.61 -37.65
N HIS A 88 -15.04 -1.14 -36.94
CA HIS A 88 -14.08 -2.06 -37.55
C HIS A 88 -14.69 -3.42 -37.96
N TRP A 89 -15.70 -3.91 -37.22
CA TRP A 89 -16.37 -5.18 -37.50
C TRP A 89 -17.45 -5.10 -38.60
N ARG A 90 -17.96 -3.89 -38.88
CA ARG A 90 -18.83 -3.64 -40.05
C ARG A 90 -18.01 -3.65 -41.32
N TRP A 91 -16.88 -2.93 -41.34
CA TRP A 91 -15.97 -2.92 -42.49
C TRP A 91 -15.45 -4.32 -42.86
N PHE A 92 -15.06 -5.14 -41.88
CA PHE A 92 -14.59 -6.50 -42.15
C PHE A 92 -15.67 -7.41 -42.77
N ARG A 93 -16.93 -7.31 -42.31
CA ARG A 93 -18.05 -8.07 -42.90
C ARG A 93 -18.41 -7.62 -44.30
N GLU A 94 -18.32 -6.32 -44.60
CA GLU A 94 -18.57 -5.79 -45.94
C GLU A 94 -17.45 -6.17 -46.92
N ALA A 95 -16.20 -6.20 -46.47
CA ALA A 95 -15.07 -6.70 -47.25
C ALA A 95 -15.17 -8.20 -47.54
N LEU A 96 -15.67 -8.99 -46.59
CA LEU A 96 -15.89 -10.43 -46.80
C LEU A 96 -17.13 -10.71 -47.68
N GLY A 97 -18.17 -9.86 -47.59
CA GLY A 97 -19.38 -9.94 -48.41
C GLY A 97 -19.17 -9.53 -49.87
N SER A 98 -18.19 -8.66 -50.16
CA SER A 98 -17.83 -8.26 -51.51
C SER A 98 -16.93 -9.29 -52.23
N LEU A 99 -16.33 -10.23 -51.50
CA LEU A 99 -15.67 -11.41 -52.05
C LEU A 99 -16.69 -12.49 -52.49
N ARG A 100 -17.66 -12.12 -53.35
CA ARG A 100 -18.41 -13.11 -54.14
C ARG A 100 -17.49 -13.65 -55.23
N LEU A 101 -16.56 -14.52 -54.85
CA LEU A 101 -15.81 -15.36 -55.77
C LEU A 101 -16.79 -16.26 -56.51
N GLY A 102 -17.19 -15.82 -57.71
CA GLY A 102 -17.89 -16.62 -58.71
C GLY A 102 -17.00 -17.74 -59.25
N ILE A 103 -16.68 -18.73 -58.41
CA ILE A 103 -15.98 -19.95 -58.80
C ILE A 103 -17.03 -21.05 -58.90
N ARG A 104 -17.64 -21.18 -60.09
CA ARG A 104 -18.60 -22.25 -60.40
C ARG A 104 -17.95 -23.59 -60.76
N PHE A 105 -16.64 -23.77 -60.57
CA PHE A 105 -16.00 -25.08 -60.68
C PHE A 105 -14.80 -25.21 -59.73
N ARG A 106 -14.80 -26.28 -58.92
CA ARG A 106 -13.75 -26.79 -58.00
C ARG A 106 -13.85 -26.41 -56.52
N GLN A 107 -14.97 -26.81 -55.89
CA GLN A 107 -15.15 -26.77 -54.43
C GLN A 107 -14.20 -27.64 -53.57
N PRO A 108 -13.57 -28.75 -54.03
CA PRO A 108 -12.65 -29.47 -53.13
C PRO A 108 -11.23 -28.87 -53.08
N VAL A 109 -10.81 -28.11 -54.10
CA VAL A 109 -9.43 -27.59 -54.17
C VAL A 109 -9.23 -26.39 -53.26
N GLY A 110 -10.21 -25.47 -53.19
CA GLY A 110 -10.11 -24.29 -52.33
C GLY A 110 -10.15 -24.60 -50.83
N ALA A 111 -10.90 -25.64 -50.43
CA ALA A 111 -10.90 -26.10 -49.04
C ALA A 111 -9.55 -26.74 -48.67
N LEU A 112 -8.98 -27.55 -49.57
CA LEU A 112 -7.66 -28.16 -49.38
C LEU A 112 -6.54 -27.11 -49.31
N THR A 113 -6.60 -26.05 -50.11
CA THR A 113 -5.59 -24.98 -50.03
C THR A 113 -5.69 -24.21 -48.72
N LEU A 114 -6.89 -23.90 -48.21
CA LEU A 114 -7.05 -23.24 -46.91
C LEU A 114 -6.59 -24.12 -45.74
N VAL A 115 -6.90 -25.41 -45.77
CA VAL A 115 -6.41 -26.37 -44.75
C VAL A 115 -4.89 -26.53 -44.85
N ALA A 116 -4.33 -26.63 -46.06
CA ALA A 116 -2.88 -26.71 -46.25
C ALA A 116 -2.17 -25.44 -45.78
N LEU A 117 -2.73 -24.25 -46.05
CA LEU A 117 -2.20 -22.96 -45.57
C LEU A 117 -2.27 -22.86 -44.04
N GLY A 118 -3.39 -23.29 -43.44
CA GLY A 118 -3.54 -23.35 -41.98
C GLY A 118 -2.56 -24.34 -41.33
N PHE A 119 -2.38 -25.51 -41.93
CA PHE A 119 -1.45 -26.53 -41.45
C PHE A 119 0.01 -26.10 -41.60
N PHE A 120 0.39 -25.50 -42.73
CA PHE A 120 1.74 -24.99 -42.93
C PHE A 120 2.03 -23.77 -42.06
N ALA A 121 1.07 -22.87 -41.85
CA ALA A 121 1.20 -21.76 -40.89
C ALA A 121 1.42 -22.30 -39.47
N ALA A 122 0.62 -23.29 -39.03
CA ALA A 122 0.80 -23.91 -37.72
C ALA A 122 2.15 -24.64 -37.58
N ARG A 123 2.62 -25.30 -38.65
CA ARG A 123 3.88 -26.05 -38.65
C ARG A 123 5.11 -25.13 -38.67
N PHE A 124 5.04 -23.99 -39.34
CA PHE A 124 6.14 -23.02 -39.41
C PHE A 124 6.24 -22.12 -38.17
N VAL A 125 5.14 -21.89 -37.46
CA VAL A 125 5.18 -21.22 -36.15
C VAL A 125 6.01 -22.02 -35.13
N GLY A 126 6.13 -23.34 -35.28
CA GLY A 126 6.94 -24.20 -34.38
C GLY A 126 8.42 -24.39 -34.75
N ILE A 127 8.94 -23.77 -35.82
CA ILE A 127 10.32 -24.00 -36.32
C ILE A 127 11.19 -22.73 -36.26
N TRP A 128 10.63 -21.58 -35.87
CA TRP A 128 11.43 -20.40 -35.52
C TRP A 128 11.88 -20.48 -34.06
N PRO A 129 13.16 -20.23 -33.74
CA PRO A 129 13.63 -20.12 -32.37
C PRO A 129 13.04 -18.83 -31.78
N GLY A 130 11.85 -18.95 -31.21
CA GLY A 130 11.05 -17.81 -30.74
C GLY A 130 9.64 -18.19 -30.28
N THR A 131 9.19 -19.43 -30.48
CA THR A 131 7.92 -19.93 -29.95
C THR A 131 8.12 -20.99 -28.89
N ALA A 132 8.95 -20.65 -27.89
CA ALA A 132 8.67 -21.14 -26.55
C ALA A 132 7.30 -20.60 -26.13
N SER A 133 6.51 -21.42 -25.45
CA SER A 133 5.20 -21.13 -24.87
C SER A 133 4.94 -19.64 -24.64
N LEU A 134 3.74 -19.16 -25.02
CA LEU A 134 3.12 -17.93 -24.50
C LEU A 134 2.80 -18.04 -22.99
N ALA A 135 3.67 -18.69 -22.23
CA ALA A 135 3.82 -18.53 -20.80
C ALA A 135 4.82 -17.39 -20.58
N SER A 136 4.28 -16.17 -20.61
CA SER A 136 4.68 -15.11 -19.66
C SER A 136 6.16 -14.97 -19.31
N ALA A 137 7.05 -14.89 -20.29
CA ALA A 137 8.36 -14.29 -20.08
C ALA A 137 8.22 -12.80 -20.37
N ILE A 138 8.15 -11.99 -19.31
CA ILE A 138 8.29 -10.54 -19.42
C ILE A 138 9.75 -10.30 -19.84
N PRO A 139 10.02 -9.58 -20.95
CA PRO A 139 11.39 -9.21 -21.30
C PRO A 139 11.99 -8.34 -20.19
N ASP A 140 13.21 -8.66 -19.77
CA ASP A 140 14.00 -7.84 -18.86
C ASP A 140 14.14 -6.42 -19.47
N GLY A 141 13.44 -5.44 -18.90
CA GLY A 141 13.73 -4.03 -19.19
C GLY A 141 12.57 -3.05 -19.36
N ILE A 142 11.28 -3.46 -19.32
CA ILE A 142 10.16 -2.50 -19.46
C ILE A 142 9.03 -2.83 -18.47
N VAL A 143 9.32 -2.80 -17.17
CA VAL A 143 8.27 -2.57 -16.17
C VAL A 143 8.46 -1.12 -15.73
N SER A 144 7.66 -0.20 -16.29
CA SER A 144 7.85 1.25 -16.12
C SER A 144 7.34 1.78 -14.78
N SER A 145 6.27 1.20 -14.23
CA SER A 145 5.86 1.41 -12.84
C SER A 145 4.73 0.45 -12.45
N ILE A 146 4.72 0.03 -11.19
CA ILE A 146 3.65 -0.81 -10.63
C ILE A 146 2.65 0.09 -9.92
N HIS A 147 1.40 0.09 -10.40
CA HIS A 147 0.38 1.02 -9.93
C HIS A 147 -0.36 0.50 -8.69
N SER A 148 -0.78 -0.77 -8.72
CA SER A 148 -1.56 -1.38 -7.64
C SER A 148 -1.37 -2.88 -7.56
N ILE A 149 -1.42 -3.41 -6.35
CA ILE A 149 -1.40 -4.83 -6.05
C ILE A 149 -2.65 -5.14 -5.23
N GLN A 150 -3.43 -6.13 -5.65
CA GLN A 150 -4.63 -6.55 -4.96
C GLN A 150 -4.63 -8.08 -4.80
N PRO A 151 -4.66 -8.60 -3.56
CA PRO A 151 -4.92 -10.02 -3.32
C PRO A 151 -6.41 -10.32 -3.55
N ASP A 152 -6.67 -11.39 -4.30
CA ASP A 152 -8.02 -11.95 -4.54
C ASP A 152 -8.36 -12.98 -3.44
N HIS A 153 -9.65 -13.15 -3.14
CA HIS A 153 -10.17 -14.11 -2.17
C HIS A 153 -9.83 -15.58 -2.53
N GLN A 154 -9.42 -15.84 -3.77
CA GLN A 154 -9.01 -17.15 -4.27
C GLN A 154 -7.50 -17.44 -4.11
N GLY A 155 -6.77 -16.59 -3.38
CA GLY A 155 -5.32 -16.74 -3.16
C GLY A 155 -4.49 -16.44 -4.41
N ARG A 156 -5.06 -15.66 -5.33
CA ARG A 156 -4.34 -15.07 -6.48
C ARG A 156 -4.02 -13.62 -6.18
N VAL A 157 -3.05 -13.07 -6.88
CA VAL A 157 -2.67 -11.67 -6.80
C VAL A 157 -2.83 -11.06 -8.18
N GLN A 158 -3.49 -9.90 -8.21
CA GLN A 158 -3.69 -9.09 -9.38
C GLN A 158 -2.78 -7.85 -9.30
N ILE A 159 -1.88 -7.71 -10.26
CA ILE A 159 -0.89 -6.65 -10.34
C ILE A 159 -1.21 -5.79 -11.56
N SER A 160 -1.44 -4.49 -11.34
CA SER A 160 -1.61 -3.52 -12.42
C SER A 160 -0.29 -2.83 -12.71
N LEU A 161 0.17 -2.94 -13.95
CA LEU A 161 1.42 -2.40 -14.47
C LEU A 161 1.07 -1.27 -15.44
N ASP A 162 1.76 -0.13 -15.31
CA ASP A 162 1.66 0.96 -16.26
C ASP A 162 2.85 0.86 -17.23
N GLU A 163 2.60 0.26 -18.40
CA GLU A 163 3.50 0.25 -19.58
C GLU A 163 3.06 1.34 -20.58
N THR A 164 3.26 1.13 -21.88
CA THR A 164 2.61 1.95 -22.94
C THR A 164 1.07 1.86 -22.90
N ARG A 165 0.54 0.83 -22.26
CA ARG A 165 -0.87 0.66 -21.89
C ARG A 165 -0.94 0.00 -20.52
N ARG A 166 -1.96 0.33 -19.72
CA ARG A 166 -2.22 -0.34 -18.45
C ARG A 166 -2.51 -1.82 -18.70
N ARG A 167 -1.72 -2.70 -18.08
CA ARG A 167 -1.85 -4.14 -18.17
C ARG A 167 -2.08 -4.72 -16.79
N VAL A 168 -2.98 -5.69 -16.70
CA VAL A 168 -3.25 -6.40 -15.46
C VAL A 168 -2.76 -7.84 -15.59
N VAL A 169 -1.86 -8.23 -14.69
CA VAL A 169 -1.33 -9.59 -14.58
C VAL A 169 -1.93 -10.24 -13.34
N SER A 170 -2.48 -11.44 -13.49
CA SER A 170 -3.05 -12.20 -12.38
C SER A 170 -2.37 -13.56 -12.30
N GLY A 171 -1.99 -13.98 -11.09
CA GLY A 171 -1.38 -15.30 -10.88
C GLY A 171 -1.37 -15.69 -9.41
N ARG A 172 -0.81 -16.86 -9.12
CA ARG A 172 -0.65 -17.35 -7.74
C ARG A 172 0.65 -16.80 -7.15
N LEU A 173 0.71 -16.68 -5.82
CA LEU A 173 1.94 -16.29 -5.12
C LEU A 173 3.11 -17.27 -5.29
N ASP A 174 2.84 -18.50 -5.73
CA ASP A 174 3.87 -19.51 -5.99
C ASP A 174 4.44 -19.43 -7.41
N ASP A 175 3.84 -18.59 -8.27
CA ASP A 175 4.33 -18.34 -9.63
C ASP A 175 5.58 -17.46 -9.58
N GLN A 176 6.68 -17.94 -10.16
CA GLN A 176 7.95 -17.20 -10.23
C GLN A 176 7.79 -15.83 -10.92
N ASN A 177 6.90 -15.71 -11.91
CA ASN A 177 6.67 -14.44 -12.59
C ASN A 177 5.99 -13.43 -11.66
N ILE A 178 5.00 -13.87 -10.87
CA ILE A 178 4.34 -13.03 -9.88
C ILE A 178 5.33 -12.63 -8.78
N GLN A 179 6.15 -13.56 -8.30
CA GLN A 179 7.18 -13.25 -7.31
C GLN A 179 8.18 -12.21 -7.82
N ARG A 180 8.65 -12.31 -9.06
CA ARG A 180 9.53 -11.29 -9.66
C ARG A 180 8.86 -9.93 -9.76
N LEU A 181 7.59 -9.87 -10.17
CA LEU A 181 6.84 -8.62 -10.20
C LEU A 181 6.69 -7.99 -8.81
N LEU A 182 6.40 -8.81 -7.78
CA LEU A 182 6.35 -8.35 -6.40
C LEU A 182 7.72 -7.87 -5.91
N LEU A 183 8.81 -8.55 -6.29
CA LEU A 183 10.17 -8.12 -5.96
C LEU A 183 10.52 -6.76 -6.59
N VAL A 184 10.10 -6.52 -7.83
CA VAL A 184 10.24 -5.20 -8.47
C VAL A 184 9.40 -4.16 -7.70
N ALA A 185 8.17 -4.52 -7.34
CA ALA A 185 7.26 -3.64 -6.61
C ALA A 185 7.76 -3.25 -5.21
N THR A 186 8.58 -4.07 -4.55
CA THR A 186 9.21 -3.68 -3.27
C THR A 186 10.17 -2.49 -3.41
N ARG A 187 10.58 -2.13 -4.63
CA ARG A 187 11.51 -1.02 -4.93
C ARG A 187 10.83 0.16 -5.62
N GLU A 188 9.51 0.13 -5.74
CA GLU A 188 8.73 1.19 -6.37
C GLU A 188 8.87 2.51 -5.58
N GLN A 189 9.41 3.56 -6.21
CA GLN A 189 9.79 4.77 -5.49
C GLN A 189 8.57 5.60 -5.07
N ASP A 190 7.59 5.70 -5.96
CA ASP A 190 6.53 6.70 -5.86
C ASP A 190 5.34 6.27 -4.99
N ASN A 191 5.17 4.96 -4.73
CA ASN A 191 4.01 4.46 -4.01
C ASN A 191 4.40 3.53 -2.84
N PRO A 192 4.45 4.06 -1.60
CA PRO A 192 4.68 3.24 -0.42
C PRO A 192 3.62 2.15 -0.20
N GLY A 193 2.37 2.37 -0.63
CA GLY A 193 1.30 1.38 -0.51
C GLY A 193 1.59 0.11 -1.33
N VAL A 194 2.10 0.29 -2.55
CA VAL A 194 2.56 -0.84 -3.39
C VAL A 194 3.71 -1.57 -2.71
N ARG A 195 4.69 -0.85 -2.14
CA ARG A 195 5.80 -1.48 -1.42
C ARG A 195 5.35 -2.27 -0.19
N VAL A 196 4.47 -1.69 0.64
CA VAL A 196 3.90 -2.37 1.82
C VAL A 196 3.18 -3.65 1.41
N GLU A 197 2.28 -3.57 0.42
CA GLU A 197 1.51 -4.73 -0.04
C GLU A 197 2.43 -5.82 -0.62
N SER A 198 3.46 -5.41 -1.36
CA SER A 198 4.45 -6.35 -1.92
C SER A 198 5.19 -7.10 -0.83
N VAL A 199 5.66 -6.37 0.19
CA VAL A 199 6.36 -6.97 1.34
C VAL A 199 5.41 -7.87 2.14
N GLU A 200 4.17 -7.44 2.37
CA GLU A 200 3.15 -8.22 3.07
C GLU A 200 2.89 -9.57 2.38
N LEU A 201 2.78 -9.59 1.05
CA LEU A 201 2.57 -10.81 0.27
C LEU A 201 3.80 -11.72 0.22
N LEU A 202 5.00 -11.14 0.34
CA LEU A 202 6.27 -11.87 0.30
C LEU A 202 6.76 -12.34 1.68
N LYS A 203 6.20 -11.83 2.79
CA LYS A 203 6.72 -12.02 4.15
C LYS A 203 6.88 -13.49 4.55
N ASP A 204 5.91 -14.33 4.20
CA ASP A 204 5.92 -15.77 4.54
C ASP A 204 6.82 -16.60 3.60
N ARG A 205 7.51 -15.96 2.65
CA ARG A 205 8.34 -16.59 1.61
C ARG A 205 9.82 -16.25 1.75
N GLY A 206 10.25 -15.77 2.91
CA GLY A 206 11.66 -15.50 3.23
C GLY A 206 12.60 -16.72 3.18
N GLY A 207 12.08 -17.92 2.92
CA GLY A 207 12.88 -19.11 2.61
C GLY A 207 13.73 -18.95 1.34
N SER A 208 13.24 -18.21 0.34
CA SER A 208 14.03 -17.86 -0.84
C SER A 208 15.10 -16.80 -0.49
N SER A 209 16.35 -17.05 -0.88
CA SER A 209 17.46 -16.11 -0.67
C SER A 209 17.24 -14.76 -1.35
N GLU A 210 16.54 -14.74 -2.48
CA GLU A 210 16.23 -13.51 -3.21
C GLU A 210 15.19 -12.67 -2.47
N ILE A 211 14.12 -13.31 -1.99
CA ILE A 211 13.06 -12.66 -1.21
C ILE A 211 13.64 -12.17 0.12
N ARG A 212 14.45 -12.99 0.81
CA ARG A 212 15.11 -12.56 2.05
C ARG A 212 16.00 -11.35 1.84
N SER A 213 16.79 -11.32 0.77
CA SER A 213 17.62 -10.16 0.41
C SER A 213 16.78 -8.90 0.16
N ALA A 214 15.62 -9.05 -0.49
CA ALA A 214 14.70 -7.94 -0.70
C ALA A 214 14.11 -7.42 0.63
N LEU A 215 13.68 -8.31 1.53
CA LEU A 215 13.19 -7.93 2.86
C LEU A 215 14.28 -7.19 3.66
N VAL A 216 15.52 -7.69 3.66
CA VAL A 216 16.66 -7.03 4.30
C VAL A 216 16.89 -5.63 3.72
N ALA A 217 16.84 -5.48 2.39
CA ALA A 217 17.00 -4.19 1.74
C ALA A 217 15.86 -3.22 2.12
N SER A 218 14.62 -3.70 2.19
CA SER A 218 13.46 -2.90 2.63
C SER A 218 13.62 -2.42 4.07
N VAL A 219 14.08 -3.27 4.99
CA VAL A 219 14.36 -2.85 6.38
C VAL A 219 15.43 -1.76 6.43
N MET A 220 16.47 -1.86 5.61
CA MET A 220 17.62 -0.96 5.69
C MET A 220 17.42 0.40 5.01
N HIS A 221 16.61 0.44 3.95
CA HIS A 221 16.61 1.58 3.03
C HIS A 221 15.24 2.16 2.73
N ASP A 222 14.14 1.51 3.16
CA ASP A 222 12.82 2.08 2.86
C ASP A 222 12.55 3.32 3.73
N PRO A 223 12.19 4.47 3.12
CA PRO A 223 11.87 5.68 3.87
C PRO A 223 10.63 5.50 4.75
N ASN A 224 9.70 4.63 4.37
CA ASN A 224 8.45 4.43 5.09
C ASN A 224 8.59 3.41 6.24
N PRO A 225 8.34 3.78 7.50
CA PRO A 225 8.47 2.88 8.64
C PRO A 225 7.49 1.69 8.59
N GLY A 226 6.33 1.84 7.96
CA GLY A 226 5.37 0.75 7.77
C GLY A 226 5.92 -0.37 6.88
N VAL A 227 6.65 -0.02 5.81
CA VAL A 227 7.34 -1.01 4.98
C VAL A 227 8.44 -1.70 5.78
N ARG A 228 9.25 -0.95 6.54
CA ARG A 228 10.30 -1.52 7.38
C ARG A 228 9.75 -2.48 8.43
N LEU A 229 8.65 -2.14 9.09
CA LEU A 229 7.96 -3.00 10.05
C LEU A 229 7.50 -4.31 9.40
N LYS A 230 6.83 -4.24 8.24
CA LYS A 230 6.40 -5.44 7.52
C LYS A 230 7.55 -6.30 7.05
N ALA A 231 8.65 -5.70 6.65
CA ALA A 231 9.84 -6.44 6.28
C ALA A 231 10.47 -7.16 7.50
N LEU A 232 10.49 -6.52 8.67
CA LEU A 232 10.90 -7.17 9.93
C LEU A 232 9.99 -8.34 10.32
N GLU A 233 8.67 -8.22 10.11
CA GLU A 233 7.74 -9.34 10.33
C GLU A 233 8.11 -10.55 9.44
N GLY A 234 8.43 -10.33 8.17
CA GLY A 234 8.86 -11.40 7.25
C GLY A 234 10.23 -12.02 7.57
N LEU A 235 11.05 -11.34 8.37
CA LEU A 235 12.36 -11.85 8.81
C LEU A 235 12.30 -12.57 10.17
N LYS A 236 11.12 -12.66 10.81
CA LYS A 236 10.92 -13.23 12.14
C LYS A 236 11.48 -14.65 12.30
N ASP A 237 11.23 -15.53 11.33
CA ASP A 237 11.69 -16.92 11.39
C ASP A 237 13.20 -17.06 11.12
N PHE A 238 13.84 -15.98 10.69
CA PHE A 238 15.27 -15.90 10.39
C PHE A 238 16.03 -15.08 11.43
N SER A 239 15.43 -14.69 12.55
CA SER A 239 16.11 -13.90 13.61
C SER A 239 17.31 -14.62 14.24
N SER A 240 17.39 -15.96 14.07
CA SER A 240 18.54 -16.78 14.49
C SER A 240 19.70 -16.77 13.49
N ASP A 241 19.51 -16.27 12.26
CA ASP A 241 20.56 -16.10 11.28
C ASP A 241 21.51 -14.97 11.72
N GLY A 242 22.82 -15.19 11.61
CA GLY A 242 23.82 -14.22 12.03
C GLY A 242 23.73 -12.89 11.27
N GLU A 243 23.39 -12.93 9.99
CA GLU A 243 23.26 -11.70 9.18
C GLU A 243 21.98 -10.93 9.54
N VAL A 244 20.85 -11.62 9.73
CA VAL A 244 19.60 -10.99 10.18
C VAL A 244 19.77 -10.44 11.61
N ARG A 245 20.51 -11.13 12.49
CA ARG A 245 20.79 -10.62 13.84
C ARG A 245 21.59 -9.33 13.82
N LYS A 246 22.64 -9.24 12.97
CA LYS A 246 23.40 -7.99 12.79
C LYS A 246 22.51 -6.86 12.26
N LEU A 247 21.64 -7.16 11.29
CA LEU A 247 20.64 -6.22 10.78
C LEU A 247 19.74 -5.73 11.91
N LEU A 248 19.14 -6.62 12.70
CA LEU A 248 18.25 -6.26 13.81
C LEU A 248 18.98 -5.38 14.83
N ALA A 249 20.23 -5.71 15.17
CA ALA A 249 21.05 -4.87 16.04
C ALA A 249 21.29 -3.48 15.44
N GLN A 250 21.56 -3.39 14.14
CA GLN A 250 21.72 -2.11 13.45
C GLN A 250 20.43 -1.28 13.45
N VAL A 251 19.29 -1.90 13.19
CA VAL A 251 17.96 -1.24 13.22
C VAL A 251 17.68 -0.70 14.61
N LEU A 252 17.89 -1.52 15.64
CA LEU A 252 17.70 -1.13 17.03
C LEU A 252 18.59 0.07 17.42
N LEU A 253 19.78 0.21 16.81
CA LEU A 253 20.70 1.31 17.10
C LEU A 253 20.43 2.60 16.32
N LYS A 254 19.88 2.50 15.11
CA LYS A 254 19.91 3.60 14.13
C LYS A 254 18.53 4.03 13.61
N ASP A 255 17.49 3.19 13.73
CA ASP A 255 16.18 3.56 13.19
C ASP A 255 15.55 4.67 14.02
N GLU A 256 15.07 5.71 13.33
CA GLU A 256 14.43 6.87 13.95
C GLU A 256 13.07 6.51 14.55
N ASN A 257 12.36 5.54 13.97
CA ASN A 257 11.02 5.16 14.39
C ASN A 257 11.08 4.18 15.57
N SER A 258 10.51 4.58 16.70
CA SER A 258 10.47 3.75 17.92
C SER A 258 9.72 2.44 17.74
N GLY A 259 8.68 2.38 16.91
CA GLY A 259 7.95 1.15 16.59
C GLY A 259 8.81 0.13 15.86
N VAL A 260 9.61 0.57 14.89
CA VAL A 260 10.58 -0.29 14.19
C VAL A 260 11.64 -0.81 15.16
N ARG A 261 12.17 0.06 16.04
CA ARG A 261 13.13 -0.34 17.08
C ARG A 261 12.53 -1.34 18.07
N ILE A 262 11.27 -1.15 18.50
CA ILE A 262 10.53 -2.08 19.37
C ILE A 262 10.46 -3.48 18.72
N GLN A 263 10.06 -3.54 17.44
CA GLN A 263 10.00 -4.81 16.73
C GLN A 263 11.39 -5.47 16.64
N ALA A 264 12.44 -4.69 16.41
CA ALA A 264 13.81 -5.20 16.33
C ALA A 264 14.28 -5.81 17.67
N ILE A 265 14.04 -5.14 18.80
CA ILE A 265 14.41 -5.69 20.12
C ILE A 265 13.61 -6.95 20.43
N ASP A 266 12.30 -6.98 20.15
CA ASP A 266 11.45 -8.16 20.40
C ASP A 266 11.93 -9.39 19.62
N LEU A 267 12.43 -9.19 18.39
CA LEU A 267 13.03 -10.26 17.59
C LEU A 267 14.41 -10.69 18.11
N LEU A 268 15.25 -9.75 18.55
CA LEU A 268 16.57 -10.04 19.09
C LEU A 268 16.52 -10.83 20.40
N VAL A 269 15.67 -10.41 21.35
CA VAL A 269 15.61 -11.05 22.68
C VAL A 269 15.03 -12.47 22.62
N LYS A 270 14.32 -12.81 21.54
CA LYS A 270 13.79 -14.14 21.29
C LYS A 270 14.88 -15.19 21.13
N HIS A 271 16.03 -14.79 20.58
CA HIS A 271 17.21 -15.64 20.39
C HIS A 271 18.45 -14.91 20.90
N GLN A 272 18.63 -14.97 22.21
CA GLN A 272 19.73 -14.33 22.90
C GLN A 272 21.08 -14.88 22.43
N ASP A 273 21.99 -13.97 22.11
CA ASP A 273 23.34 -14.28 21.63
C ASP A 273 24.33 -13.34 22.29
N SER A 274 25.47 -13.89 22.72
CA SER A 274 26.50 -13.14 23.45
C SER A 274 27.10 -12.01 22.62
N THR A 275 27.02 -12.09 21.29
CA THR A 275 27.48 -11.02 20.37
C THR A 275 26.66 -9.74 20.50
N THR A 276 25.43 -9.81 21.01
CA THR A 276 24.52 -8.65 21.14
C THR A 276 24.69 -7.91 22.47
N VAL A 277 25.42 -8.48 23.44
CA VAL A 277 25.59 -7.93 24.79
C VAL A 277 26.12 -6.49 24.75
N GLY A 278 27.16 -6.22 23.98
CA GLY A 278 27.72 -4.87 23.88
C GLY A 278 26.75 -3.85 23.29
N VAL A 279 25.91 -4.26 22.33
CA VAL A 279 24.87 -3.42 21.74
C VAL A 279 23.81 -3.07 22.79
N LEU A 280 23.34 -4.07 23.54
CA LEU A 280 22.32 -3.90 24.57
C LEU A 280 22.83 -3.02 25.73
N GLN A 281 24.05 -3.25 26.21
CA GLN A 281 24.67 -2.42 27.25
C GLN A 281 24.76 -0.95 26.83
N SER A 282 25.18 -0.71 25.59
CA SER A 282 25.27 0.64 25.04
C SER A 282 23.89 1.32 24.95
N LEU A 283 22.82 0.56 24.68
CA LEU A 283 21.46 1.08 24.58
C LEU A 283 20.84 1.46 25.93
N VAL A 284 21.10 0.71 27.00
CA VAL A 284 20.45 0.94 28.31
C VAL A 284 20.62 2.40 28.79
N ASN A 285 21.77 3.02 28.50
CA ASN A 285 22.10 4.36 28.96
C ASN A 285 21.60 5.49 28.05
N ARG A 286 21.36 5.22 26.76
CA ARG A 286 21.01 6.25 25.75
C ARG A 286 19.61 6.15 25.19
N GLU A 287 18.96 4.99 25.32
CA GLU A 287 17.65 4.77 24.74
C GLU A 287 16.59 5.52 25.54
N GLU A 288 15.82 6.36 24.85
CA GLU A 288 14.75 7.15 25.43
C GLU A 288 13.48 6.33 25.65
N ASN A 289 13.23 5.34 24.80
CA ASN A 289 12.06 4.48 24.91
C ASN A 289 12.19 3.52 26.11
N SER A 290 11.29 3.68 27.09
CA SER A 290 11.30 2.90 28.33
C SER A 290 11.11 1.39 28.10
N TYR A 291 10.28 1.00 27.14
CA TYR A 291 10.07 -0.41 26.79
C TYR A 291 11.35 -1.05 26.26
N ILE A 292 12.01 -0.39 25.29
CA ILE A 292 13.27 -0.90 24.72
C ILE A 292 14.34 -0.99 25.82
N ARG A 293 14.47 0.04 26.67
CA ARG A 293 15.42 0.03 27.79
C ARG A 293 15.19 -1.15 28.73
N MET A 294 13.93 -1.41 29.08
CA MET A 294 13.54 -2.52 29.94
C MET A 294 13.83 -3.88 29.28
N GLN A 295 13.52 -4.05 27.99
CA GLN A 295 13.84 -5.27 27.25
C GLN A 295 15.35 -5.53 27.19
N CYS A 296 16.16 -4.49 26.97
CA CYS A 296 17.63 -4.60 27.00
C CYS A 296 18.12 -5.07 28.39
N GLN A 297 17.61 -4.49 29.48
CA GLN A 297 17.98 -4.89 30.85
C GLN A 297 17.62 -6.35 31.14
N ASN A 298 16.40 -6.77 30.77
CA ASN A 298 15.93 -8.14 30.96
C ASN A 298 16.78 -9.13 30.16
N ALA A 299 17.11 -8.80 28.91
CA ALA A 299 17.95 -9.63 28.07
C ALA A 299 19.38 -9.76 28.62
N LEU A 300 19.97 -8.66 29.10
CA LEU A 300 21.29 -8.69 29.74
C LEU A 300 21.29 -9.54 31.01
N GLN A 301 20.26 -9.40 31.85
CA GLN A 301 20.11 -10.21 33.05
C GLN A 301 19.95 -11.70 32.72
N ALA A 302 19.15 -12.04 31.72
CA ALA A 302 18.97 -13.43 31.27
C ALA A 302 20.28 -14.05 30.74
N MET A 303 21.15 -13.25 30.15
CA MET A 303 22.48 -13.65 29.69
C MET A 303 23.56 -13.63 30.79
N ASN A 304 23.21 -13.31 32.04
CA ASN A 304 24.16 -13.06 33.14
C ASN A 304 25.23 -12.00 32.81
N ALA A 305 24.89 -11.03 31.98
CA ALA A 305 25.75 -9.92 31.60
C ALA A 305 25.49 -8.69 32.47
N SER A 306 26.52 -7.89 32.76
CA SER A 306 26.36 -6.64 33.50
C SER A 306 25.52 -5.65 32.69
N VAL A 307 24.66 -4.90 33.39
CA VAL A 307 23.83 -3.85 32.77
C VAL A 307 24.65 -2.59 32.44
N GLY A 308 25.81 -2.42 33.09
CA GLY A 308 26.73 -1.31 32.86
C GLY A 308 28.02 -1.73 32.13
N THR A 309 28.49 -0.86 31.23
CA THR A 309 29.90 -0.77 30.84
C THR A 309 30.64 -0.02 31.94
N TYR A 310 31.59 -0.68 32.62
CA TYR A 310 32.51 0.00 33.54
C TYR A 310 33.53 0.83 32.78
#